data_AF-A0AA86S5F4-F1
#
_entry.id   AF-A0AA86S5F4-F1
#
_cell.length_a   1.000
_cell.length_b   1.000
_cell.length_c   1.000
_cell.angle_alpha   90.00
_cell.angle_beta   90.00
_cell.angle_gamma   90.00
#
_symmetry.space_group_name_H-M   'P 1'
#
loop_
_entity.id
_entity.type
_entity.pdbx_description
1 polymer ?
#
loop_
_entity_poly.entity_id
_entity_poly.type
_entity_poly.pdbx_seq_one_letter_code
_entity_poly.pdbx_strand_id
1 'polypeptide(L)'
;MDKRPEHDANASLLPSTGIGSRFSNLNKSFKYSLRSLLTSCSKEEFYKAFSSFSNTEKEFLHRLFLQVITSLHENLEEGFETVCLQTQAGATLDAVEEIVEEQDLDILFSDRSNITDVAENLSMAKKKEIQHLTHMVQLGEEHNQVLRNRLQILKEDNQVLSGASQAVEKVKSLNFPQIIH
;
A
#
# COMPACT_ATOMS: atom_id res chain seq x y z
N MET A 1 -7.00 -58.74 2.66
CA MET A 1 -8.20 -57.92 2.38
C MET A 1 -8.39 -57.05 3.59
N ASP A 2 -7.96 -55.79 3.51
CA ASP A 2 -8.21 -54.82 4.57
C ASP A 2 -8.63 -53.52 3.88
N LYS A 3 -9.89 -53.15 4.08
CA LYS A 3 -10.59 -52.07 3.37
C LYS A 3 -10.28 -50.76 4.08
N ARG A 4 -9.56 -49.88 3.40
CA ARG A 4 -9.39 -48.47 3.79
C ARG A 4 -10.73 -47.75 3.60
N PRO A 5 -11.24 -46.95 4.55
CA PRO A 5 -12.37 -46.08 4.29
C PRO A 5 -11.88 -44.81 3.59
N GLU A 6 -12.35 -44.60 2.37
CA GLU A 6 -12.33 -43.29 1.71
C GLU A 6 -13.32 -42.39 2.46
N HIS A 7 -12.80 -41.36 3.13
CA HIS A 7 -13.63 -40.27 3.61
C HIS A 7 -13.72 -39.24 2.50
N ASP A 8 -14.77 -39.40 1.68
CA ASP A 8 -15.39 -38.31 0.95
C ASP A 8 -15.80 -37.24 1.95
N ALA A 9 -15.02 -36.16 2.01
CA ALA A 9 -15.47 -34.89 2.50
C ALA A 9 -15.34 -33.92 1.34
N ASN A 10 -16.30 -34.02 0.41
CA ASN A 10 -16.69 -32.91 -0.44
C ASN A 10 -16.99 -31.73 0.47
N ALA A 11 -15.97 -30.89 0.72
CA ALA A 11 -16.18 -29.53 1.15
C ALA A 11 -16.94 -28.87 -0.01
N SER A 12 -18.26 -28.81 0.16
CA SER A 12 -19.16 -28.00 -0.62
C SER A 12 -18.67 -26.56 -0.55
N LEU A 13 -17.80 -26.20 -1.50
CA LEU A 13 -17.59 -24.83 -1.95
C LEU A 13 -18.93 -24.38 -2.53
N LEU A 14 -19.82 -23.94 -1.64
CA LEU A 14 -20.92 -23.08 -2.05
C LEU A 14 -20.28 -21.86 -2.69
N PRO A 15 -20.68 -21.47 -3.91
CA PRO A 15 -20.32 -20.17 -4.42
C PRO A 15 -20.87 -19.16 -3.43
N SER A 16 -20.00 -18.34 -2.84
CA SER A 16 -20.41 -17.15 -2.12
C SER A 16 -21.23 -16.32 -3.09
N THR A 17 -22.54 -16.28 -2.90
CA THR A 17 -23.42 -15.33 -3.59
C THR A 17 -23.13 -13.97 -2.98
N GLY A 18 -22.04 -13.37 -3.45
CA GLY A 18 -21.34 -12.20 -2.94
C GLY A 18 -22.00 -10.84 -3.21
N ILE A 19 -23.32 -10.81 -3.34
CA ILE A 19 -24.04 -9.56 -3.53
C ILE A 19 -25.05 -9.45 -2.39
N GLY A 20 -24.75 -8.60 -1.41
CA GLY A 20 -25.66 -8.21 -0.34
C GLY A 20 -25.53 -9.01 0.97
N SER A 21 -24.45 -9.76 1.18
CA SER A 21 -24.32 -10.54 2.42
C SER A 21 -24.04 -9.62 3.63
N ARG A 22 -23.23 -8.57 3.44
CA ARG A 22 -22.85 -7.64 4.52
C ARG A 22 -24.04 -6.85 5.04
N PHE A 23 -24.84 -6.27 4.16
CA PHE A 23 -26.05 -5.54 4.56
C PHE A 23 -27.11 -6.47 5.15
N SER A 24 -27.30 -7.67 4.57
CA SER A 24 -28.19 -8.69 5.14
C SER A 24 -27.77 -9.09 6.56
N ASN A 25 -26.48 -9.26 6.81
CA ASN A 25 -25.94 -9.58 8.13
C ASN A 25 -26.12 -8.43 9.13
N LEU A 26 -25.91 -7.18 8.69
CA LEU A 26 -26.19 -6.00 9.52
C LEU A 26 -27.67 -5.96 9.92
N ASN A 27 -28.59 -6.09 8.96
CA ASN A 27 -30.02 -6.06 9.20
C ASN A 27 -30.48 -7.20 10.14
N LYS A 28 -29.99 -8.42 9.90
CA LYS A 28 -30.23 -9.56 10.79
C LYS A 28 -29.76 -9.26 12.20
N SER A 29 -28.53 -8.79 12.36
CA SER A 29 -27.93 -8.51 13.68
C SER A 29 -28.72 -7.46 14.44
N PHE A 30 -29.13 -6.39 13.76
CA PHE A 30 -30.00 -5.36 14.32
C PHE A 30 -31.32 -5.95 14.82
N LYS A 31 -32.06 -6.68 13.96
CA LYS A 31 -33.34 -7.30 14.35
C LYS A 31 -33.20 -8.30 15.50
N TYR A 32 -32.12 -9.10 15.52
CA TYR A 32 -31.84 -10.01 16.63
C TYR A 32 -31.61 -9.24 17.94
N SER A 33 -30.82 -8.18 17.92
CA SER A 33 -30.58 -7.36 19.11
C SER A 33 -31.85 -6.67 19.60
N LEU A 34 -32.69 -6.20 18.69
CA LEU A 34 -33.92 -5.47 19.01
C LEU A 34 -34.98 -6.36 19.66
N ARG A 35 -35.04 -7.65 19.31
CA ARG A 35 -35.95 -8.62 19.97
C ARG A 35 -35.79 -8.68 21.49
N SER A 36 -34.60 -8.38 22.01
CA SER A 36 -34.36 -8.34 23.46
C SER A 36 -35.27 -7.33 24.19
N LEU A 37 -35.72 -6.27 23.49
CA LEU A 37 -36.65 -5.28 24.02
C LEU A 37 -37.99 -5.90 24.40
N LEU A 38 -38.51 -6.81 23.57
CA LEU A 38 -39.79 -7.50 23.79
C LEU A 38 -39.73 -8.50 24.94
N THR A 39 -38.53 -8.93 25.33
CA THR A 39 -38.30 -9.93 26.39
C THR A 39 -37.60 -9.35 27.62
N SER A 40 -37.52 -8.02 27.71
CA SER A 40 -36.69 -7.32 28.71
C SER A 40 -37.25 -7.34 30.14
N CYS A 41 -38.55 -7.59 30.31
CA CYS A 41 -39.21 -7.60 31.61
C CYS A 41 -40.22 -8.75 31.66
N SER A 42 -40.10 -9.61 32.67
CA SER A 42 -41.12 -10.63 32.91
C SER A 42 -42.39 -10.03 33.54
N LYS A 43 -43.52 -10.73 33.44
CA LYS A 43 -44.77 -10.31 34.09
C LYS A 43 -44.60 -10.27 35.61
N GLU A 44 -43.87 -11.23 36.18
CA GLU A 44 -43.61 -11.33 37.62
C GLU A 44 -42.76 -10.14 38.11
N GLU A 45 -41.70 -9.79 37.39
CA GLU A 45 -40.85 -8.64 37.70
C GLU A 45 -41.64 -7.34 37.63
N PHE A 46 -42.49 -7.20 36.61
CA PHE A 46 -43.40 -6.07 36.48
C PHE A 46 -44.33 -5.95 37.71
N TYR A 47 -44.91 -7.07 38.14
CA TYR A 47 -45.88 -7.08 39.25
C TYR A 47 -45.22 -6.77 40.58
N LYS A 48 -43.97 -7.21 40.75
CA LYS A 48 -43.12 -6.88 41.88
C LYS A 48 -42.79 -5.39 41.92
N ALA A 49 -42.49 -4.77 40.76
CA ALA A 49 -42.21 -3.35 40.65
C ALA A 49 -43.42 -2.49 41.08
N PHE A 50 -44.63 -2.94 40.78
CA PHE A 50 -45.88 -2.27 41.16
C PHE A 50 -46.57 -2.91 42.38
N SER A 51 -45.80 -3.42 43.35
CA SER A 51 -46.34 -4.23 44.46
C SER A 51 -47.48 -3.56 45.26
N SER A 52 -47.49 -2.23 45.39
CA SER A 52 -48.52 -1.45 46.09
C SER A 52 -49.87 -1.36 45.37
N PHE A 53 -49.94 -1.70 44.08
CA PHE A 53 -51.15 -1.65 43.27
C PHE A 53 -51.98 -2.92 43.43
N SER A 54 -53.29 -2.81 43.21
CA SER A 54 -54.18 -3.96 43.09
C SER A 54 -53.83 -4.82 41.87
N ASN A 55 -54.30 -6.07 41.85
CA ASN A 55 -54.08 -6.96 40.69
C ASN A 55 -54.71 -6.42 39.41
N THR A 56 -55.87 -5.76 39.50
CA THR A 56 -56.53 -5.16 38.33
C THR A 56 -55.72 -4.01 37.74
N GLU A 57 -55.16 -3.14 38.58
CA GLU A 57 -54.29 -2.05 38.13
C GLU A 57 -52.99 -2.58 37.53
N LYS A 58 -52.39 -3.63 38.13
CA LYS A 58 -51.20 -4.30 37.59
C LYS A 58 -51.45 -4.90 36.21
N GLU A 59 -52.56 -5.60 36.01
CA GLU A 59 -52.94 -6.16 34.70
C GLU A 59 -53.14 -5.05 33.65
N PHE A 60 -53.85 -3.97 34.02
CA PHE A 60 -54.06 -2.84 33.12
C PHE A 60 -52.74 -2.18 32.72
N LEU A 61 -51.86 -1.92 33.69
CA LEU A 61 -50.57 -1.29 33.44
C LEU A 61 -49.62 -2.20 32.65
N HIS A 62 -49.64 -3.51 32.90
CA HIS A 62 -48.87 -4.48 32.13
C HIS A 62 -49.33 -4.52 30.66
N ARG A 63 -50.64 -4.42 30.42
CA ARG A 63 -51.17 -4.32 29.05
C ARG A 63 -50.71 -3.05 28.34
N LEU A 64 -50.70 -1.91 29.03
CA LEU A 64 -50.15 -0.65 28.50
C LEU A 64 -48.64 -0.77 28.23
N PHE A 65 -47.89 -1.38 29.15
CA PHE A 65 -46.46 -1.63 28.97
C PHE A 65 -46.17 -2.45 27.71
N LEU A 66 -46.90 -3.54 27.50
CA LEU A 66 -46.77 -4.36 26.29
C LEU A 66 -47.09 -3.54 25.02
N GLN A 67 -48.12 -2.70 25.04
CA GLN A 67 -48.43 -1.82 23.91
C GLN A 67 -47.29 -0.85 23.60
N VAL A 68 -46.71 -0.23 24.63
CA VAL A 68 -45.59 0.71 24.49
C VAL A 68 -44.36 0.00 23.94
N ILE A 69 -44.00 -1.16 24.49
CA ILE A 69 -42.82 -1.92 24.07
C ILE A 69 -42.95 -2.43 22.64
N THR A 70 -44.12 -2.94 22.25
CA THR A 70 -44.38 -3.37 20.87
C THR A 70 -44.31 -2.19 19.89
N SER A 71 -44.96 -1.06 20.20
CA SER A 71 -44.90 0.13 19.36
C SER A 71 -43.48 0.68 19.24
N LEU A 72 -42.72 0.69 20.34
CA LEU A 72 -41.31 1.10 20.32
C LEU A 72 -40.46 0.18 19.44
N HIS A 73 -40.68 -1.15 19.51
CA HIS A 73 -39.99 -2.11 18.65
C HIS A 73 -40.27 -1.83 17.17
N GLU A 74 -41.53 -1.68 16.78
CA GLU A 74 -41.93 -1.39 15.39
C GLU A 74 -41.33 -0.05 14.89
N ASN A 75 -41.43 1.00 15.71
CA ASN A 75 -40.87 2.32 15.37
C ASN A 75 -39.34 2.28 15.18
N LEU A 76 -38.63 1.47 15.98
CA LEU A 76 -37.19 1.31 15.86
C LEU A 76 -36.81 0.53 14.59
N GLU A 77 -37.58 -0.48 14.19
CA GLU A 77 -37.37 -1.17 12.91
C GLU A 77 -37.55 -0.23 11.72
N GLU A 78 -38.65 0.53 11.69
CA GLU A 78 -38.91 1.52 10.62
C GLU A 78 -37.85 2.64 10.60
N GLY A 79 -37.48 3.13 11.78
CA GLY A 79 -36.44 4.16 11.92
C GLY A 79 -35.07 3.67 11.42
N PHE A 80 -34.70 2.43 11.75
CA PHE A 80 -33.47 1.83 11.25
C PHE A 80 -33.48 1.66 9.73
N GLU A 81 -34.58 1.19 9.15
CA GLU A 81 -34.72 1.05 7.70
C GLU A 81 -34.62 2.41 7.00
N THR A 82 -35.29 3.43 7.55
CA THR A 82 -35.21 4.82 7.06
C THR A 82 -33.78 5.34 7.06
N VAL A 83 -33.05 5.15 8.17
CA VAL A 83 -31.64 5.56 8.25
C VAL A 83 -30.78 4.82 7.22
N CYS A 84 -30.93 3.50 7.10
CA CYS A 84 -30.17 2.72 6.12
C CYS A 84 -30.41 3.18 4.68
N LEU A 85 -31.64 3.53 4.33
CA LEU A 85 -31.99 4.09 3.02
C LEU A 85 -31.38 5.48 2.82
N GLN A 86 -31.54 6.38 3.80
CA GLN A 86 -31.02 7.75 3.73
C GLN A 86 -29.49 7.80 3.61
N THR A 87 -28.79 6.93 4.34
CA THR A 87 -27.32 6.89 4.32
C THR A 87 -26.78 6.01 3.20
N GLN A 88 -27.64 5.40 2.38
CA GLN A 88 -27.25 4.42 1.36
C GLN A 88 -26.37 3.29 1.94
N ALA A 89 -26.67 2.85 3.17
CA ALA A 89 -25.85 1.86 3.88
C ALA A 89 -25.77 0.53 3.12
N GLY A 90 -26.87 0.11 2.49
CA GLY A 90 -26.91 -1.08 1.63
C GLY A 90 -25.93 -0.97 0.48
N ALA A 91 -26.12 0.03 -0.39
CA ALA A 91 -25.25 0.24 -1.56
C ALA A 91 -23.77 0.42 -1.18
N THR A 92 -23.48 1.10 -0.06
CA THR A 92 -22.11 1.27 0.42
C THR A 92 -21.49 -0.05 0.86
N LEU A 93 -22.23 -0.88 1.59
CA LEU A 93 -21.75 -2.19 2.02
C LEU A 93 -21.62 -3.17 0.85
N ASP A 94 -22.49 -3.07 -0.15
CA ASP A 94 -22.41 -3.87 -1.38
C ASP A 94 -21.15 -3.49 -2.18
N ALA A 95 -20.85 -2.19 -2.33
CA ALA A 95 -19.61 -1.73 -2.96
C ALA A 95 -18.35 -2.17 -2.20
N VAL A 96 -18.40 -2.18 -0.86
CA VAL A 96 -17.29 -2.72 -0.04
C VAL A 96 -17.14 -4.23 -0.25
N GLU A 97 -18.24 -4.97 -0.38
CA GLU A 97 -18.20 -6.40 -0.67
C GLU A 97 -17.55 -6.66 -2.03
N GLU A 98 -17.96 -5.93 -3.07
CA GLU A 98 -17.36 -5.99 -4.41
C GLU A 98 -15.85 -5.70 -4.39
N ILE A 99 -15.41 -4.62 -3.73
CA ILE A 99 -13.98 -4.27 -3.63
C ILE A 99 -13.15 -5.34 -2.89
N VAL A 100 -13.74 -6.00 -1.88
CA VAL A 100 -13.07 -7.08 -1.16
C VAL A 100 -12.96 -8.32 -2.04
N GLU A 101 -14.02 -8.68 -2.76
CA GLU A 101 -14.01 -9.79 -3.70
C GLU A 101 -13.02 -9.57 -4.85
N GLU A 102 -12.97 -8.36 -5.41
CA GLU A 102 -11.98 -7.97 -6.42
C GLU A 102 -10.55 -8.13 -5.90
N GLN A 103 -10.27 -7.69 -4.66
CA GLN A 103 -8.95 -7.83 -4.05
C GLN A 103 -8.58 -9.30 -3.79
N ASP A 104 -9.53 -10.12 -3.35
CA ASP A 104 -9.29 -11.55 -3.12
C ASP A 104 -9.02 -12.31 -4.44
N LEU A 105 -9.58 -11.83 -5.56
CA LEU A 105 -9.36 -12.39 -6.90
C LEU A 105 -8.09 -11.87 -7.58
N ASP A 106 -7.61 -10.66 -7.24
CA ASP A 106 -6.37 -10.12 -7.78
C ASP A 106 -5.15 -10.74 -7.09
N ILE A 107 -4.72 -11.89 -7.63
CA ILE A 107 -3.50 -12.61 -7.22
C ILE A 107 -2.27 -11.68 -7.22
N LEU A 108 -2.24 -10.65 -8.07
CA LEU A 108 -1.12 -9.72 -8.17
C LEU A 108 -1.16 -8.61 -7.12
N PHE A 109 -2.25 -8.42 -6.36
CA PHE A 109 -2.32 -7.34 -5.37
C PHE A 109 -1.28 -7.51 -4.26
N SER A 110 -1.07 -8.76 -3.80
CA SER A 110 -0.02 -9.10 -2.83
C SER A 110 1.38 -8.97 -3.45
N ASP A 111 1.55 -9.34 -4.72
CA ASP A 111 2.85 -9.26 -5.41
C ASP A 111 3.21 -7.84 -5.86
N ARG A 112 2.24 -6.95 -6.07
CA ARG A 112 2.46 -5.56 -6.49
C ARG A 112 3.23 -4.76 -5.45
N SER A 113 2.98 -5.02 -4.16
CA SER A 113 3.77 -4.43 -3.08
C SER A 113 5.24 -4.87 -3.21
N ASN A 114 5.49 -6.16 -3.41
CA ASN A 114 6.84 -6.70 -3.56
C ASN A 114 7.55 -6.17 -4.83
N ILE A 115 6.84 -6.08 -5.96
CA ILE A 115 7.39 -5.60 -7.22
C ILE A 115 7.78 -4.12 -7.12
N THR A 116 6.97 -3.30 -6.43
CA THR A 116 7.24 -1.87 -6.24
C THR A 116 8.49 -1.68 -5.38
N ASP A 117 8.61 -2.43 -4.28
CA ASP A 117 9.79 -2.40 -3.41
C ASP A 117 11.06 -2.86 -4.14
N VAL A 118 10.98 -3.91 -4.96
CA VAL A 118 12.12 -4.36 -5.78
C VAL A 118 12.51 -3.30 -6.82
N ALA A 119 11.54 -2.65 -7.45
CA ALA A 119 11.79 -1.59 -8.43
C ALA A 119 12.47 -0.38 -7.79
N GLU A 120 12.05 0.05 -6.60
CA GLU A 120 12.68 1.15 -5.86
C GLU A 120 14.11 0.81 -5.45
N ASN A 121 14.34 -0.39 -4.91
CA ASN A 121 15.68 -0.86 -4.55
C ASN A 121 16.62 -0.92 -5.76
N LEU A 122 16.15 -1.47 -6.89
CA LEU A 122 16.91 -1.52 -8.13
C LEU A 122 17.23 -0.12 -8.66
N SER A 123 16.26 0.80 -8.61
CA SER A 123 16.44 2.20 -9.00
C SER A 123 17.51 2.88 -8.15
N MET A 124 17.47 2.69 -6.83
CA MET A 124 18.46 3.24 -5.91
C MET A 124 19.86 2.67 -6.16
N ALA A 125 19.97 1.36 -6.42
CA ALA A 125 21.23 0.71 -6.76
C ALA A 125 21.81 1.26 -8.07
N LYS A 126 20.98 1.38 -9.13
CA LYS A 126 21.41 1.96 -10.41
C LYS A 126 21.86 3.41 -10.26
N LYS A 127 21.17 4.21 -9.43
CA LYS A 127 21.56 5.60 -9.18
C LYS A 127 22.94 5.69 -8.53
N LYS A 128 23.22 4.83 -7.54
CA LYS A 128 24.55 4.75 -6.89
C LYS A 128 25.63 4.34 -7.89
N GLU A 129 25.35 3.36 -8.74
CA GLU A 129 26.29 2.90 -9.76
C GLU A 129 26.61 4.00 -10.77
N ILE A 130 25.60 4.71 -11.26
CA ILE A 130 25.79 5.86 -12.16
C ILE A 130 26.66 6.92 -11.51
N GLN A 131 26.40 7.28 -10.25
CA GLN A 131 27.22 8.24 -9.51
C GLN A 131 28.68 7.78 -9.38
N HIS A 132 28.91 6.49 -9.10
CA HIS A 132 30.25 5.93 -9.01
C HIS A 132 30.99 5.99 -10.35
N LEU A 133 30.34 5.56 -11.44
CA LEU A 133 30.91 5.59 -12.78
C LEU A 133 31.20 7.02 -13.25
N THR A 134 30.30 7.98 -12.98
CA THR A 134 30.52 9.39 -13.27
C THR A 134 31.77 9.91 -12.55
N HIS A 135 31.94 9.58 -11.26
CA HIS A 135 33.13 9.97 -10.52
C HIS A 135 34.42 9.36 -11.10
N MET A 136 34.38 8.09 -11.48
CA MET A 136 35.53 7.42 -12.11
C MET A 136 35.91 8.04 -13.46
N VAL A 137 34.93 8.42 -14.27
CA VAL A 137 35.16 9.12 -15.55
C VAL A 137 35.82 10.48 -15.30
N GLN A 138 35.29 11.26 -14.35
CA GLN A 138 35.84 12.57 -13.98
C GLN A 138 37.32 12.46 -13.58
N LEU A 139 37.67 11.48 -12.75
CA LEU A 139 39.04 11.25 -12.31
C LEU A 139 39.97 10.86 -13.48
N GLY A 140 39.46 10.05 -14.41
CA GLY A 140 40.18 9.69 -15.64
C GLY A 140 40.41 10.87 -16.58
N GLU A 141 39.43 11.77 -16.71
CA GLU A 141 39.54 13.00 -17.49
C GLU A 141 40.56 13.96 -16.90
N GLU A 142 40.56 14.15 -15.57
CA GLU A 142 41.56 14.96 -14.87
C GLU A 142 42.97 14.43 -15.08
N HIS A 143 43.16 13.10 -14.95
CA HIS A 143 44.45 12.48 -15.18
C HIS A 143 44.93 12.65 -16.64
N ASN A 144 44.03 12.46 -17.61
CA ASN A 144 44.33 12.70 -19.02
C ASN A 144 44.68 14.15 -19.29
N GLN A 145 44.02 15.11 -18.65
CA GLN A 145 44.34 16.52 -18.80
C GLN A 145 45.74 16.85 -18.29
N VAL A 146 46.14 16.28 -17.14
CA VAL A 146 47.51 16.42 -16.61
C VAL A 146 48.54 15.85 -17.59
N LEU A 147 48.29 14.67 -18.15
CA LEU A 147 49.17 14.05 -19.16
C LEU A 147 49.30 14.91 -20.42
N ARG A 148 48.18 15.45 -20.94
CA ARG A 148 48.20 16.36 -22.10
C ARG A 148 49.01 17.62 -21.81
N ASN A 149 48.83 18.24 -20.65
CA ASN A 149 49.61 19.41 -20.24
C ASN A 149 51.11 19.10 -20.17
N ARG A 150 51.48 17.92 -19.64
CA ARG A 150 52.89 17.49 -19.57
C ARG A 150 53.50 17.24 -20.95
N LEU A 151 52.74 16.62 -21.86
CA LEU A 151 53.16 16.42 -23.25
C LEU A 151 53.35 17.75 -23.99
N GLN A 152 52.51 18.75 -23.73
CA GLN A 152 52.64 20.08 -24.30
C GLN A 152 53.96 20.75 -23.88
N ILE A 153 54.28 20.76 -22.58
CA ILE A 153 55.53 21.35 -22.05
C ILE A 153 56.75 20.68 -22.69
N LEU A 154 56.78 19.34 -22.71
CA LEU A 154 57.88 18.58 -23.31
C LEU A 154 58.06 18.88 -24.81
N LYS A 155 56.96 19.13 -25.52
CA LYS A 155 56.98 19.50 -26.94
C LYS A 155 57.57 20.91 -27.15
N GLU A 156 57.23 21.85 -26.28
CA GLU A 156 57.76 23.22 -26.30
C GLU A 156 59.26 23.23 -25.98
N ASP A 157 59.70 22.52 -24.93
CA ASP A 157 61.11 22.40 -24.57
C ASP A 157 61.97 21.81 -25.70
N ASN A 158 61.47 20.78 -26.40
CA ASN A 158 62.17 20.17 -27.52
C ASN A 158 62.32 21.12 -28.72
N GLN A 159 61.32 21.97 -28.98
CA GLN A 159 61.41 22.99 -30.05
C GLN A 159 62.44 24.07 -29.71
N VAL A 160 62.52 24.48 -28.44
CA VAL A 160 63.54 25.43 -27.95
C VAL A 160 64.94 24.84 -28.09
N LEU A 161 65.12 23.57 -27.72
CA LEU A 161 66.42 22.88 -27.84
C LEU A 161 66.88 22.74 -29.29
N SER A 162 65.95 22.44 -30.21
CA SER A 162 66.19 22.38 -31.64
C SER A 162 66.63 23.75 -32.20
N GLY A 163 65.94 24.82 -31.80
CA GLY A 163 66.33 26.19 -32.16
C GLY A 163 67.72 26.59 -31.64
N ALA A 164 68.05 26.19 -30.41
CA ALA A 164 69.38 26.41 -29.83
C ALA A 164 70.47 25.62 -30.57
N SER A 165 70.20 24.36 -30.93
CA SER A 165 71.11 23.54 -31.73
C SER A 165 71.39 24.16 -33.10
N GLN A 166 70.35 24.68 -33.75
CA GLN A 166 70.47 25.33 -35.06
C GLN A 166 71.26 26.66 -34.98
N ALA A 167 71.14 27.40 -33.88
CA ALA A 167 71.97 28.58 -33.61
C ALA A 167 73.44 28.20 -33.36
N VAL A 168 73.70 27.13 -32.61
CA VAL A 168 75.06 26.62 -32.36
C VAL A 168 75.73 26.14 -33.65
N GLU A 169 75.00 25.47 -34.55
CA GLU A 169 75.53 25.10 -35.87
C GLU A 169 75.90 26.31 -36.73
N LYS A 170 75.09 27.37 -36.72
CA LYS A 170 75.41 28.65 -37.39
C LYS A 170 76.66 29.33 -36.81
N VAL A 171 76.86 29.28 -35.50
CA VAL A 171 78.08 29.83 -34.87
C VAL A 171 79.31 29.00 -35.23
N LYS A 172 79.16 27.67 -35.33
CA LYS A 172 80.25 26.77 -35.75
C LYS A 172 80.67 26.99 -37.21
N SER A 173 79.73 27.31 -38.11
CA SER A 173 80.04 27.59 -39.51
C SER A 173 80.67 28.97 -39.74
N LEU A 174 80.55 29.90 -38.79
CA LEU A 174 81.19 31.22 -38.83
C LEU A 174 82.64 31.24 -38.29
N ASN A 175 83.12 30.16 -37.67
CA ASN A 175 84.40 30.10 -36.96
C ASN A 175 85.54 29.35 -37.69
N PHE A 176 85.46 29.15 -39.01
CA PHE A 176 86.59 28.64 -39.79
C PHE A 176 87.10 29.68 -40.81
N PRO A 177 88.12 30.48 -40.47
CA PRO A 177 88.99 31.08 -41.48
C PRO A 177 89.92 29.98 -42.02
N GLN A 178 89.82 29.68 -43.31
CA GLN A 178 90.87 28.95 -44.03
C GLN A 178 92.16 29.79 -44.00
N ILE A 179 93.16 29.34 -43.24
CA ILE A 179 94.53 29.82 -43.40
C ILE A 179 95.20 28.96 -44.46
N ILE A 180 95.59 29.65 -45.53
CA ILE A 180 96.32 29.21 -46.71
C ILE A 180 97.69 28.66 -46.31
N HIS A 181 98.11 27.54 -46.92
CA HIS A 181 99.49 27.36 -47.36
C HIS A 181 99.58 26.44 -48.57
#